data_AF-A0A8B2NMK1-F1
#
_entry.id   AF-A0A8B2NMK1-F1
#
_cell.length_a   1.000
_cell.length_b   1.000
_cell.length_c   1.000
_cell.angle_alpha   90.00
_cell.angle_beta   90.00
_cell.angle_gamma   90.00
#
_symmetry.space_group_name_H-M   'P 1'
#
loop_
_entity.id
_entity.type
_entity.pdbx_description
1 polymer ?
#
loop_
_entity_poly.entity_id
_entity_poly.type
_entity_poly.pdbx_seq_one_letter_code
_entity_poly.pdbx_strand_id
1 'polypeptide(L)'
;MATHVDDFRPLPIAEGYHRLVEGPLATHDEAPTPWHLALTERIDTGRSWELPVVLAHRAVARGARLSDVTEADTVIWATGAVDAALAPAGEARYLAEKLAHSAPSLDVAGPRAHFLVAVDAPDGALVAEAARRIGGTAHTFSTFEDIERMLDAVIGSRTPAPANPPAGKGEVRTAKPAAILIRAAVLAALAAAIAFGVSILGEETGTGERLAAMIRMEQLTAPTREACIDAVLSGGALTARRLPLDEPVLEIPATPATCALRFVTLGATPVTVRFDDRLQDTLIAADAPVGRAITVVNGSHYTLVFRASPAGRTTGLTLGAGGREERRTLAFGAEDR
;
A
#
# COMPACT_ATOMS: atom_id res chain seq x y z
N MET A 1 -20.04 29.24 -15.39
CA MET A 1 -18.99 28.58 -14.57
C MET A 1 -19.70 27.68 -13.58
N ALA A 2 -19.70 26.37 -13.82
CA ALA A 2 -20.17 25.41 -12.84
C ALA A 2 -19.03 25.21 -11.84
N THR A 3 -19.24 25.61 -10.59
CA THR A 3 -18.38 25.22 -9.48
C THR A 3 -18.65 23.74 -9.23
N HIS A 4 -17.78 22.87 -9.76
CA HIS A 4 -17.73 21.47 -9.33
C HIS A 4 -17.47 21.50 -7.82
N VAL A 5 -18.48 21.16 -7.04
CA VAL A 5 -18.27 20.80 -5.64
C VAL A 5 -17.61 19.43 -5.70
N ASP A 6 -16.33 19.36 -5.35
CA ASP A 6 -15.62 18.11 -5.19
C ASP A 6 -16.35 17.32 -4.08
N ASP A 7 -17.17 16.36 -4.50
CA ASP A 7 -17.84 15.42 -3.61
C ASP A 7 -16.78 14.43 -3.12
N PHE A 8 -16.12 14.76 -2.01
CA PHE A 8 -15.12 13.92 -1.34
C PHE A 8 -15.78 12.69 -0.73
N ARG A 9 -16.15 11.73 -1.58
CA ARG A 9 -16.52 10.39 -1.13
C ARG A 9 -15.29 9.51 -1.14
N PRO A 10 -15.00 8.79 -0.04
CA PRO A 10 -13.93 7.81 -0.06
C PRO A 10 -14.24 6.76 -1.13
N LEU A 11 -13.33 6.63 -2.09
CA LEU A 11 -13.39 5.59 -3.11
C LEU A 11 -13.29 4.20 -2.45
N PRO A 12 -13.79 3.12 -3.08
CA PRO A 12 -13.61 1.75 -2.56
C PRO A 12 -12.15 1.39 -2.30
N ILE A 13 -11.23 1.99 -3.07
CA ILE A 13 -9.79 1.79 -2.91
C ILE A 13 -9.14 2.71 -1.86
N ALA A 14 -9.86 3.65 -1.24
CA ALA A 14 -9.27 4.71 -0.43
C ALA A 14 -8.44 4.18 0.74
N GLU A 15 -8.93 3.14 1.42
CA GLU A 15 -8.17 2.49 2.50
C GLU A 15 -6.91 1.79 1.97
N GLY A 16 -7.04 1.06 0.86
CA GLY A 16 -5.89 0.42 0.21
C GLY A 16 -4.85 1.43 -0.27
N TYR A 17 -5.31 2.56 -0.81
CA TYR A 17 -4.45 3.67 -1.23
C TYR A 17 -3.75 4.30 -0.04
N HIS A 18 -4.49 4.60 1.03
CA HIS A 18 -3.91 5.15 2.28
C HIS A 18 -2.84 4.22 2.85
N ARG A 19 -3.11 2.92 2.92
CA ARG A 19 -2.12 1.91 3.33
C ARG A 19 -0.88 1.92 2.43
N LEU A 20 -1.07 2.04 1.11
CA LEU A 20 0.04 2.04 0.16
C LEU A 20 0.93 3.28 0.33
N VAL A 21 0.32 4.47 0.47
CA VAL A 21 1.06 5.74 0.61
C VAL A 21 1.71 5.93 1.97
N GLU A 22 1.03 5.60 3.07
CA GLU A 22 1.59 5.70 4.43
C GLU A 22 2.52 4.53 4.78
N GLY A 23 2.46 3.45 4.00
CA GLY A 23 3.26 2.25 4.21
C GLY A 23 4.41 2.16 3.20
N PRO A 24 4.39 1.19 2.26
CA PRO A 24 5.51 0.93 1.36
C PRO A 24 6.04 2.16 0.63
N LEU A 25 5.18 3.02 0.06
CA LEU A 25 5.66 4.21 -0.67
C LEU A 25 6.37 5.22 0.24
N ALA A 26 5.85 5.48 1.44
CA ALA A 26 6.50 6.38 2.41
C ALA A 26 7.93 5.95 2.78
N THR A 27 8.26 4.66 2.69
CA THR A 27 9.61 4.16 2.97
C THR A 27 10.61 4.43 1.83
N HIS A 28 10.13 4.76 0.63
CA HIS A 28 10.92 4.93 -0.58
C HIS A 28 10.91 6.36 -1.15
N ASP A 29 10.01 7.24 -0.69
CA ASP A 29 9.90 8.62 -1.14
C ASP A 29 10.57 9.62 -0.17
N GLU A 30 11.35 10.56 -0.73
CA GLU A 30 11.78 11.79 -0.04
C GLU A 30 10.78 12.96 -0.27
N ALA A 31 9.72 12.74 -1.04
CA ALA A 31 8.83 13.78 -1.50
C ALA A 31 7.80 14.23 -0.44
N PRO A 32 7.48 15.54 -0.39
CA PRO A 32 6.60 16.08 0.64
C PRO A 32 5.14 15.67 0.41
N THR A 33 4.55 15.06 1.43
CA THR A 33 3.11 14.96 1.67
C THR A 33 2.44 16.35 1.59
N PRO A 34 1.17 16.47 1.15
CA PRO A 34 0.18 15.40 1.00
C PRO A 34 0.09 14.80 -0.41
N TRP A 35 -0.30 13.53 -0.47
CA TRP A 35 -0.53 12.76 -1.69
C TRP A 35 -2.00 12.81 -2.13
N HIS A 36 -2.25 12.95 -3.43
CA HIS A 36 -3.59 12.93 -4.01
C HIS A 36 -3.64 12.03 -5.25
N LEU A 37 -4.67 11.19 -5.34
CA LEU A 37 -4.95 10.35 -6.50
C LEU A 37 -6.28 10.78 -7.12
N ALA A 38 -6.21 11.32 -8.33
CA ALA A 38 -7.38 11.57 -9.15
C ALA A 38 -7.62 10.39 -10.08
N LEU A 39 -8.85 9.90 -10.14
CA LEU A 39 -9.26 8.84 -11.06
C LEU A 39 -10.26 9.41 -12.06
N THR A 40 -10.13 9.02 -13.33
CA THR A 40 -11.11 9.34 -14.37
C THR A 40 -12.39 8.52 -14.21
N GLU A 41 -12.26 7.29 -13.70
CA GLU A 41 -13.37 6.37 -13.48
C GLU A 41 -13.22 5.62 -12.16
N ARG A 42 -14.32 5.03 -11.69
CA ARG A 42 -14.30 4.23 -10.47
C ARG A 42 -13.49 2.96 -10.69
N ILE A 43 -12.67 2.60 -9.69
CA ILE A 43 -12.07 1.27 -9.59
C ILE A 43 -12.99 0.41 -8.74
N ASP A 44 -13.52 -0.67 -9.33
CA ASP A 44 -14.54 -1.49 -8.70
C ASP A 44 -13.99 -2.32 -7.54
N THR A 45 -13.00 -3.18 -7.81
CA THR A 45 -12.46 -4.14 -6.82
C THR A 45 -11.03 -4.57 -7.12
N GLY A 46 -10.40 -5.19 -6.13
CA GLY A 46 -9.09 -5.83 -6.24
C GLY A 46 -7.90 -4.89 -6.05
N ARG A 47 -6.70 -5.43 -6.21
CA ARG A 47 -5.42 -4.72 -5.97
C ARG A 47 -4.64 -4.46 -7.24
N SER A 48 -5.20 -4.76 -8.41
CA SER A 48 -4.49 -4.59 -9.69
C SER A 48 -4.25 -3.13 -10.10
N TRP A 49 -4.73 -2.18 -9.29
CA TRP A 49 -4.49 -0.75 -9.40
C TRP A 49 -3.21 -0.31 -8.66
N GLU A 50 -2.65 -1.12 -7.76
CA GLU A 50 -1.52 -0.69 -6.94
C GLU A 50 -0.27 -0.45 -7.76
N LEU A 51 0.07 -1.36 -8.69
CA LEU A 51 1.23 -1.20 -9.57
C LEU A 51 1.17 0.11 -10.40
N PRO A 52 0.08 0.44 -11.13
CA PRO A 52 0.00 1.73 -11.83
C PRO A 52 0.08 2.93 -10.89
N VAL A 53 -0.45 2.85 -9.67
CA VAL A 53 -0.33 3.93 -8.68
C VAL A 53 1.11 4.10 -8.19
N VAL A 54 1.82 3.00 -7.90
CA VAL A 54 3.26 3.04 -7.56
C VAL A 54 4.05 3.69 -8.69
N LEU A 55 3.84 3.25 -9.93
CA LEU A 55 4.51 3.82 -11.11
C LEU A 55 4.24 5.33 -11.25
N ALA A 56 3.01 5.78 -11.03
CA ALA A 56 2.65 7.19 -11.09
C ALA A 56 3.38 8.02 -10.03
N HIS A 57 3.40 7.56 -8.76
CA HIS A 57 4.14 8.22 -7.68
C HIS A 57 5.63 8.31 -7.99
N ARG A 58 6.23 7.20 -8.39
CA ARG A 58 7.66 7.12 -8.71
C ARG A 58 8.05 7.93 -9.95
N ALA A 59 7.15 8.09 -10.91
CA ALA A 59 7.35 8.96 -12.06
C ALA A 59 7.29 10.45 -11.66
N VAL A 60 6.30 10.84 -10.84
CA VAL A 60 6.17 12.22 -10.35
C VAL A 60 7.33 12.60 -9.45
N ALA A 61 7.81 11.70 -8.60
CA ALA A 61 9.01 11.90 -7.78
C ALA A 61 10.27 12.18 -8.62
N ARG A 62 10.32 11.68 -9.87
CA ARG A 62 11.37 11.95 -10.86
C ARG A 62 11.13 13.22 -11.69
N GLY A 63 10.11 14.01 -11.35
CA GLY A 63 9.77 15.26 -12.04
C GLY A 63 8.89 15.08 -13.28
N ALA A 64 8.37 13.88 -13.55
CA ALA A 64 7.40 13.69 -14.62
C ALA A 64 6.07 14.40 -14.31
N ARG A 65 5.39 14.85 -15.36
CA ARG A 65 4.00 15.34 -15.27
C ARG A 65 3.06 14.28 -15.83
N LEU A 66 1.98 14.00 -15.11
CA LEU A 66 0.90 13.13 -15.60
C LEU A 66 -0.06 13.98 -16.44
N SER A 67 -0.48 13.44 -17.58
CA SER A 67 -1.42 14.08 -18.51
C SER A 67 -2.30 13.05 -19.21
N ASP A 68 -3.26 13.51 -20.00
CA ASP A 68 -4.07 12.65 -20.85
C ASP A 68 -3.22 11.94 -21.90
N VAL A 69 -3.69 10.76 -22.34
CA VAL A 69 -2.98 9.88 -23.28
C VAL A 69 -2.63 10.57 -24.62
N THR A 70 -3.44 11.55 -25.03
CA THR A 70 -3.26 12.36 -26.23
C THR A 70 -2.11 13.35 -26.13
N GLU A 71 -1.75 13.78 -24.92
CA GLU A 71 -0.73 14.81 -24.67
C GLU A 71 0.56 14.24 -24.10
N ALA A 72 0.53 13.01 -23.58
CA ALA A 72 1.67 12.42 -22.91
C ALA A 72 2.82 12.08 -23.89
N ASP A 73 4.07 12.42 -23.57
CA ASP A 73 5.21 12.01 -24.41
C ASP A 73 5.52 10.51 -24.31
N THR A 74 5.02 9.86 -23.26
CA THR A 74 5.18 8.44 -22.94
C THR A 74 3.90 7.96 -22.29
N VAL A 75 3.41 6.78 -22.68
CA VAL A 75 2.25 6.15 -22.05
C VAL A 75 2.71 4.87 -21.35
N ILE A 76 2.41 4.73 -20.07
CA ILE A 76 2.65 3.51 -19.31
C ILE A 76 1.30 2.84 -19.07
N TRP A 77 1.08 1.68 -19.70
CA TRP A 77 -0.04 0.82 -19.40
C TRP A 77 0.39 -0.20 -18.36
N ALA A 78 -0.26 -0.22 -17.19
CA ALA A 78 0.12 -1.12 -16.13
C ALA A 78 -1.05 -1.78 -15.40
N THR A 79 -0.86 -3.01 -14.95
CA THR A 79 -1.80 -3.70 -14.06
C THR A 79 -1.08 -4.70 -13.16
N GLY A 80 -1.47 -4.74 -11.89
CA GLY A 80 -0.86 -5.64 -10.91
C GLY A 80 -1.01 -5.13 -9.48
N ALA A 81 -0.88 -6.05 -8.52
CA ALA A 81 -0.70 -5.69 -7.12
C ALA A 81 0.80 -5.57 -6.82
N VAL A 82 1.14 -4.99 -5.67
CA VAL A 82 2.52 -4.96 -5.18
C VAL A 82 2.60 -5.53 -3.76
N ASP A 83 3.76 -6.06 -3.38
CA ASP A 83 4.02 -6.46 -2.01
C ASP A 83 4.51 -5.27 -1.16
N ALA A 84 4.87 -5.55 0.10
CA ALA A 84 5.37 -4.53 1.02
C ALA A 84 6.73 -3.92 0.61
N ALA A 85 7.48 -4.60 -0.26
CA ALA A 85 8.73 -4.11 -0.83
C ALA A 85 8.51 -3.43 -2.19
N LEU A 86 7.25 -3.11 -2.53
CA LEU A 86 6.84 -2.56 -3.82
C LEU A 86 7.15 -3.46 -5.03
N ALA A 87 7.53 -4.72 -4.80
CA ALA A 87 7.75 -5.66 -5.88
C ALA A 87 6.38 -6.08 -6.45
N PRO A 88 6.26 -6.28 -7.77
CA PRO A 88 5.04 -6.80 -8.35
C PRO A 88 4.65 -8.13 -7.69
N ALA A 89 3.37 -8.26 -7.33
CA ALA A 89 2.88 -9.40 -6.58
C ALA A 89 1.56 -9.94 -7.14
N GLY A 90 1.41 -11.27 -7.05
CA GLY A 90 0.22 -11.98 -7.46
C GLY A 90 0.04 -12.09 -8.99
N GLU A 91 -1.00 -12.83 -9.38
CA GLU A 91 -1.33 -13.06 -10.78
C GLU A 91 -2.07 -11.85 -11.38
N ALA A 92 -1.66 -11.44 -12.58
CA ALA A 92 -2.41 -10.50 -13.38
C ALA A 92 -3.64 -11.19 -14.00
N ARG A 93 -4.80 -11.04 -13.34
CA ARG A 93 -6.07 -11.60 -13.79
C ARG A 93 -6.79 -10.70 -14.79
N TYR A 94 -7.62 -11.33 -15.62
CA TYR A 94 -8.49 -10.68 -16.62
C TYR A 94 -7.71 -9.77 -17.58
N LEU A 95 -6.53 -10.23 -18.02
CA LEU A 95 -5.65 -9.43 -18.88
C LEU A 95 -6.29 -9.16 -20.24
N ALA A 96 -6.96 -10.15 -20.84
CA ALA A 96 -7.63 -9.99 -22.12
C ALA A 96 -8.71 -8.89 -22.06
N GLU A 97 -9.54 -8.89 -21.01
CA GLU A 97 -10.59 -7.91 -20.78
C GLU A 97 -10.01 -6.52 -20.51
N LYS A 98 -8.97 -6.42 -19.67
CA LYS A 98 -8.28 -5.15 -19.40
C LYS A 98 -7.67 -4.55 -20.67
N LEU A 99 -7.05 -5.38 -21.50
CA LEU A 99 -6.48 -4.97 -22.79
C LEU A 99 -7.58 -4.54 -23.78
N ALA A 100 -8.70 -5.26 -23.81
CA ALA A 100 -9.84 -4.90 -24.65
C ALA A 100 -10.45 -3.54 -24.21
N HIS A 101 -10.66 -3.33 -22.91
CA HIS A 101 -11.15 -2.05 -22.39
C HIS A 101 -10.16 -0.90 -22.62
N SER A 102 -8.86 -1.18 -22.59
CA SER A 102 -7.81 -0.16 -22.80
C SER A 102 -7.51 0.10 -24.28
N ALA A 103 -8.04 -0.70 -25.21
CA ALA A 103 -7.68 -0.64 -26.62
C ALA A 103 -7.82 0.75 -27.24
N PRO A 104 -8.90 1.53 -27.00
CA PRO A 104 -9.01 2.88 -27.56
C PRO A 104 -7.88 3.82 -27.14
N SER A 105 -7.51 3.81 -25.84
CA SER A 105 -6.41 4.63 -25.32
C SER A 105 -5.05 4.15 -25.83
N LEU A 106 -4.89 2.83 -25.96
CA LEU A 106 -3.67 2.22 -26.48
C LEU A 106 -3.45 2.51 -27.97
N ASP A 107 -4.51 2.54 -28.77
CA ASP A 107 -4.43 2.92 -30.19
C ASP A 107 -4.01 4.39 -30.35
N VAL A 108 -4.48 5.28 -29.47
CA VAL A 108 -4.02 6.68 -29.41
C VAL A 108 -2.56 6.77 -28.96
N ALA A 109 -2.15 5.95 -27.99
CA ALA A 109 -0.78 5.90 -27.49
C ALA A 109 0.22 5.48 -28.58
N GLY A 110 -0.12 4.43 -29.34
CA GLY A 110 0.73 3.89 -30.40
C GLY A 110 2.12 3.50 -29.88
N PRO A 111 3.20 3.82 -30.62
CA PRO A 111 4.57 3.45 -30.23
C PRO A 111 5.09 4.09 -28.94
N ARG A 112 4.38 5.10 -28.39
CA ARG A 112 4.70 5.71 -27.09
C ARG A 112 4.34 4.80 -25.91
N ALA A 113 3.63 3.70 -26.16
CA ALA A 113 3.12 2.82 -25.12
C ALA A 113 4.18 1.82 -24.63
N HIS A 114 4.38 1.83 -23.31
CA HIS A 114 5.12 0.83 -22.55
C HIS A 114 4.12 0.01 -21.74
N PHE A 115 4.17 -1.31 -21.84
CA PHE A 115 3.28 -2.23 -21.13
C PHE A 115 4.00 -2.89 -19.96
N LEU A 116 3.39 -2.85 -18.79
CA LEU A 116 3.98 -3.31 -17.53
C LEU A 116 2.97 -4.18 -16.79
N VAL A 117 3.30 -5.42 -16.53
CA VAL A 117 2.40 -6.35 -15.84
C VAL A 117 3.13 -7.00 -14.69
N ALA A 118 2.48 -7.12 -13.53
CA ALA A 118 3.03 -7.90 -12.43
C ALA A 118 3.19 -9.36 -12.85
N VAL A 119 4.43 -9.83 -12.87
CA VAL A 119 4.79 -11.08 -13.54
C VAL A 119 4.70 -12.25 -12.56
N ASP A 120 3.62 -13.00 -12.74
CA ASP A 120 3.62 -14.47 -12.64
C ASP A 120 2.57 -15.05 -13.61
N ALA A 121 2.32 -14.33 -14.72
CA ALA A 121 1.18 -14.61 -15.58
C ALA A 121 1.55 -15.65 -16.65
N PRO A 122 0.81 -16.77 -16.76
CA PRO A 122 0.78 -17.62 -17.96
C PRO A 122 0.51 -16.83 -19.25
N ASP A 123 -0.07 -15.64 -19.09
CA ASP A 123 -0.58 -14.74 -20.13
C ASP A 123 0.42 -13.66 -20.59
N GLY A 124 1.72 -13.76 -20.24
CA GLY A 124 2.74 -12.82 -20.74
C GLY A 124 2.76 -12.68 -22.27
N ALA A 125 2.38 -13.74 -22.99
CA ALA A 125 2.21 -13.72 -24.44
C ALA A 125 1.12 -12.75 -24.92
N LEU A 126 0.00 -12.61 -24.18
CA LEU A 126 -1.08 -11.68 -24.53
C LEU A 126 -0.63 -10.23 -24.46
N VAL A 127 0.13 -9.89 -23.42
CA VAL A 127 0.70 -8.55 -23.22
C VAL A 127 1.72 -8.23 -24.31
N ALA A 128 2.61 -9.18 -24.61
CA ALA A 128 3.60 -9.03 -25.67
C ALA A 128 2.95 -8.86 -27.05
N GLU A 129 1.86 -9.59 -27.34
CA GLU A 129 1.08 -9.43 -28.57
C GLU A 129 0.42 -8.06 -28.66
N ALA A 130 -0.25 -7.63 -27.58
CA ALA A 130 -0.91 -6.33 -27.53
C ALA A 130 0.08 -5.17 -27.71
N ALA A 131 1.26 -5.24 -27.09
CA ALA A 131 2.32 -4.26 -27.28
C ALA A 131 2.79 -4.23 -28.74
N ARG A 132 3.05 -5.41 -29.34
CA ARG A 132 3.51 -5.51 -30.73
C ARG A 132 2.52 -4.92 -31.72
N ARG A 133 1.21 -5.16 -31.51
CA ARG A 133 0.13 -4.67 -32.38
C ARG A 133 0.14 -3.15 -32.55
N ILE A 134 0.51 -2.41 -31.51
CA ILE A 134 0.54 -0.94 -31.54
C ILE A 134 1.97 -0.36 -31.66
N GLY A 135 2.97 -1.21 -31.89
CA GLY A 135 4.38 -0.82 -31.94
C GLY A 135 4.97 -0.39 -30.60
N GLY A 136 4.32 -0.75 -29.49
CA GLY A 136 4.79 -0.48 -28.14
C GLY A 136 5.81 -1.52 -27.64
N THR A 137 6.23 -1.37 -26.39
CA THR A 137 7.21 -2.28 -25.75
C THR A 137 6.61 -2.94 -24.52
N ALA A 138 6.66 -4.27 -24.44
CA ALA A 138 6.27 -5.01 -23.24
C ALA A 138 7.47 -5.24 -22.32
N HIS A 139 7.25 -5.06 -21.02
CA HIS A 139 8.25 -5.28 -19.98
C HIS A 139 7.70 -6.23 -18.93
N THR A 140 8.56 -7.12 -18.47
CA THR A 140 8.30 -8.08 -17.39
C THR A 140 9.23 -7.77 -16.22
N PHE A 141 8.67 -7.63 -15.02
CA PHE A 141 9.42 -7.32 -13.81
C PHE A 141 9.07 -8.28 -12.69
N SER A 142 10.09 -8.64 -11.92
CA SER A 142 9.97 -9.44 -10.70
C SER A 142 10.32 -8.66 -9.45
N THR A 143 10.98 -7.50 -9.57
CA THR A 143 11.42 -6.71 -8.42
C THR A 143 11.11 -5.23 -8.58
N PHE A 144 11.21 -4.51 -7.46
CA PHE A 144 11.05 -3.05 -7.43
C PHE A 144 12.20 -2.33 -8.15
N GLU A 145 13.43 -2.84 -8.07
CA GLU A 145 14.59 -2.27 -8.76
C GLU A 145 14.45 -2.32 -10.28
N ASP A 146 13.75 -3.32 -10.81
CA ASP A 146 13.50 -3.37 -12.26
C ASP A 146 12.48 -2.31 -12.69
N ILE A 147 11.49 -2.02 -11.83
CA ILE A 147 10.56 -0.90 -12.04
C ILE A 147 11.33 0.43 -12.07
N GLU A 148 12.18 0.67 -11.06
CA GLU A 148 12.95 1.91 -10.95
C GLU A 148 13.88 2.08 -12.15
N ARG A 149 14.56 1.02 -12.58
CA ARG A 149 15.44 1.05 -13.77
C ARG A 149 14.68 1.38 -15.06
N MET A 150 13.47 0.83 -15.21
CA MET A 150 12.63 1.17 -16.36
C MET A 150 12.17 2.62 -16.31
N LEU A 151 11.75 3.12 -15.14
CA LEU A 151 11.37 4.52 -15.00
C LEU A 151 12.54 5.45 -15.31
N ASP A 152 13.75 5.13 -14.87
CA ASP A 152 14.96 5.89 -15.22
C ASP A 152 15.25 5.84 -16.72
N ALA A 153 15.07 4.68 -17.37
CA ALA A 153 15.27 4.54 -18.81
C ALA A 153 14.21 5.30 -19.63
N VAL A 154 12.98 5.40 -19.13
CA VAL A 154 11.85 6.01 -19.84
C VAL A 154 11.72 7.51 -19.57
N ILE A 155 12.02 7.94 -18.33
CA ILE A 155 11.90 9.33 -17.88
C ILE A 155 13.27 10.02 -17.93
N GLY A 156 14.31 9.39 -17.39
CA GLY A 156 15.65 9.98 -17.25
C GLY A 156 16.45 10.10 -18.54
N SER A 157 16.10 9.36 -19.59
CA SER A 157 16.75 9.46 -20.91
C SER A 157 16.34 10.70 -21.71
N ARG A 158 15.38 11.49 -21.22
CA ARG A 158 15.01 12.77 -21.83
C ARG A 158 15.64 13.91 -21.06
N THR A 159 16.79 14.36 -21.56
CA THR A 159 17.19 15.77 -21.38
C THR A 159 15.98 16.62 -21.77
N PRO A 160 15.50 17.54 -20.92
CA PRO A 160 14.37 18.38 -21.27
C PRO A 160 14.64 18.99 -22.64
N ALA A 161 13.76 18.74 -23.61
CA ALA A 161 13.81 19.53 -24.85
C ALA A 161 13.82 20.99 -24.39
N PRO A 162 14.80 21.81 -24.82
CA PRO A 162 14.94 23.16 -24.32
C PRO A 162 13.58 23.83 -24.49
N ALA A 163 12.99 24.23 -23.37
CA ALA A 163 11.71 24.91 -23.37
C ALA A 163 11.83 26.04 -24.37
N ASN A 164 11.01 26.01 -25.44
CA ASN A 164 10.94 27.13 -26.36
C ASN A 164 10.71 28.37 -25.50
N PRO A 165 11.63 29.35 -25.50
CA PRO A 165 11.51 30.48 -24.61
C PRO A 165 10.17 31.15 -24.92
N PRO A 166 9.37 31.49 -23.90
CA PRO A 166 8.17 32.27 -24.12
C PRO A 166 8.57 33.52 -24.90
N ALA A 167 7.93 33.73 -26.05
CA ALA A 167 8.08 34.94 -26.85
C ALA A 167 7.92 36.14 -25.91
N GLY A 168 9.00 36.90 -25.76
CA GLY A 168 9.17 37.79 -24.62
C GLY A 168 8.19 38.96 -24.55
N LYS A 169 8.17 39.58 -23.37
CA LYS A 169 8.46 41.01 -23.16
C LYS A 169 8.34 41.33 -21.67
N GLY A 170 9.41 41.87 -21.09
CA GLY A 170 9.37 42.46 -19.76
C GLY A 170 10.68 42.36 -19.01
N GLU A 171 11.69 43.13 -19.42
CA GLU A 171 12.80 43.50 -18.54
C GLU A 171 12.22 44.17 -17.29
N VAL A 172 12.45 43.59 -16.11
CA VAL A 172 12.30 44.31 -14.84
C VAL A 172 13.64 44.30 -14.13
N ARG A 173 14.14 45.52 -13.96
CA ARG A 173 15.41 45.91 -13.37
C ARG A 173 15.56 45.43 -11.92
N THR A 174 16.78 45.02 -11.64
CA THR A 174 17.51 44.92 -10.38
C THR A 174 17.06 45.80 -9.21
N ALA A 175 17.02 45.23 -8.01
CA ALA A 175 17.55 45.86 -6.79
C ALA A 175 17.97 44.80 -5.74
N LYS A 176 19.25 44.80 -5.36
CA LYS A 176 19.74 44.42 -4.01
C LYS A 176 19.74 45.71 -3.18
N PRO A 177 19.50 45.73 -1.85
CA PRO A 177 20.32 45.11 -0.79
C PRO A 177 19.42 44.54 0.36
N ALA A 178 19.83 44.02 1.52
CA ALA A 178 20.95 44.33 2.40
C ALA A 178 21.25 43.15 3.36
N ALA A 179 22.52 43.04 3.74
CA ALA A 179 23.01 42.20 4.81
C ALA A 179 22.79 42.89 6.16
N ILE A 180 22.17 42.19 7.13
CA ILE A 180 22.24 42.53 8.55
C ILE A 180 22.43 41.24 9.37
N LEU A 181 23.52 41.25 10.14
CA LEU A 181 23.95 40.29 11.17
C LEU A 181 22.95 40.17 12.32
N ILE A 182 22.71 38.97 12.86
CA ILE A 182 22.60 38.75 14.33
C ILE A 182 23.19 37.38 14.71
N ARG A 183 24.24 37.44 15.54
CA ARG A 183 24.76 36.34 16.39
C ARG A 183 23.82 36.13 17.57
N ALA A 184 23.47 34.89 17.92
CA ALA A 184 23.38 34.35 19.29
C ALA A 184 22.48 33.10 19.36
N ALA A 185 23.08 31.91 19.49
CA ALA A 185 22.47 30.75 20.17
C ALA A 185 23.50 29.60 20.31
N VAL A 186 24.57 29.82 21.10
CA VAL A 186 25.55 28.77 21.46
C VAL A 186 25.50 28.46 22.97
N LEU A 187 24.48 28.92 23.70
CA LEU A 187 24.35 28.71 25.14
C LEU A 187 22.96 28.16 25.52
N ALA A 188 22.55 27.06 24.88
CA ALA A 188 21.38 26.27 25.29
C ALA A 188 21.64 24.74 25.24
N ALA A 189 22.90 24.32 25.19
CA ALA A 189 23.29 22.90 25.05
C ALA A 189 23.86 22.27 26.34
N LEU A 190 23.90 22.98 27.48
CA LEU A 190 24.54 22.48 28.71
C LEU A 190 23.62 22.36 29.94
N ALA A 191 22.32 22.66 29.81
CA ALA A 191 21.34 22.50 30.90
C ALA A 191 20.35 21.34 30.70
N ALA A 192 20.34 20.68 29.53
CA ALA A 192 19.49 19.52 29.25
C ALA A 192 20.15 18.17 29.62
N ALA A 193 21.42 18.15 30.01
CA ALA A 193 22.16 16.92 30.32
C ALA A 193 22.06 16.47 31.79
N ILE A 194 21.50 17.29 32.69
CA ILE A 194 21.38 16.96 34.12
C ILE A 194 19.95 16.56 34.52
N ALA A 195 18.95 16.80 33.66
CA ALA A 195 17.58 16.32 33.88
C ALA A 195 17.33 14.87 33.41
N PHE A 196 18.32 14.21 32.78
CA PHE A 196 18.20 12.82 32.29
C PHE A 196 18.88 11.78 33.21
N GLY A 197 19.53 12.22 34.30
CA GLY A 197 20.38 11.38 35.14
C GLY A 197 19.72 10.76 36.38
N VAL A 198 18.43 10.97 36.62
CA VAL A 198 17.73 10.49 37.85
C VAL A 198 16.37 9.86 37.51
N SER A 199 16.33 8.93 36.55
CA SER A 199 15.12 8.12 36.29
C SER A 199 15.39 6.62 36.11
N ILE A 200 16.58 6.12 36.44
CA ILE A 200 16.94 4.69 36.28
C ILE A 200 16.70 3.88 37.58
N LEU A 201 15.95 4.41 38.55
CA LEU A 201 15.57 3.66 39.76
C LEU A 201 14.09 3.88 40.12
N GLY A 202 13.23 3.91 39.11
CA GLY A 202 11.78 3.83 39.29
C GLY A 202 11.34 2.36 39.28
N GLU A 203 10.82 1.92 40.41
CA GLU A 203 10.21 0.61 40.67
C GLU A 203 9.43 0.02 39.47
N GLU A 204 9.81 -1.20 39.07
CA GLU A 204 9.06 -2.10 38.18
C GLU A 204 7.76 -2.61 38.83
N THR A 205 6.88 -1.69 39.25
CA THR A 205 5.54 -2.04 39.76
C THR A 205 4.43 -1.39 38.94
N GLY A 206 4.76 -0.66 37.87
CA GLY A 206 3.81 -0.18 36.90
C GLY A 206 3.29 -1.33 36.06
N THR A 207 2.03 -1.71 36.29
CA THR A 207 1.12 -2.44 35.39
C THR A 207 1.59 -2.35 33.94
N GLY A 208 2.42 -3.30 33.51
CA GLY A 208 2.89 -3.36 32.14
C GLY A 208 1.66 -3.51 31.28
N GLU A 209 1.27 -2.43 30.59
CA GLU A 209 0.14 -2.43 29.68
C GLU A 209 0.41 -3.56 28.69
N ARG A 210 -0.38 -4.63 28.79
CA ARG A 210 -0.20 -5.83 27.96
C ARG A 210 -0.39 -5.41 26.51
N LEU A 211 0.42 -5.92 25.59
CA LEU A 211 0.24 -5.63 24.15
C LEU A 211 -1.18 -5.99 23.68
N ALA A 212 -1.77 -7.02 24.28
CA ALA A 212 -3.15 -7.43 24.08
C ALA A 212 -4.20 -6.35 24.44
N ALA A 213 -3.87 -5.35 25.26
CA ALA A 213 -4.75 -4.22 25.56
C ALA A 213 -4.72 -3.15 24.46
N MET A 214 -3.64 -3.09 23.68
CA MET A 214 -3.41 -2.08 22.63
C MET A 214 -4.05 -2.48 21.28
N ILE A 215 -4.45 -3.73 21.13
CA ILE A 215 -5.02 -4.26 19.89
C ILE A 215 -6.24 -5.13 20.19
N ARG A 216 -7.27 -4.99 19.35
CA ARG A 216 -8.45 -5.83 19.35
C ARG A 216 -8.39 -6.77 18.15
N MET A 217 -8.52 -8.06 18.40
CA MET A 217 -8.70 -9.05 17.34
C MET A 217 -10.18 -9.42 17.23
N GLU A 218 -10.67 -9.52 16.00
CA GLU A 218 -12.04 -9.88 15.68
C GLU A 218 -12.06 -10.98 14.63
N GLN A 219 -12.89 -11.98 14.86
CA GLN A 219 -13.27 -12.98 13.87
C GLN A 219 -14.39 -12.42 13.00
N LEU A 220 -14.18 -12.41 11.69
CA LEU A 220 -15.19 -11.98 10.72
C LEU A 220 -15.84 -13.20 10.06
N THR A 221 -17.18 -13.15 9.98
CA THR A 221 -18.00 -14.21 9.41
C THR A 221 -19.05 -13.67 8.44
N ALA A 222 -19.41 -14.48 7.44
CA ALA A 222 -20.51 -14.22 6.52
C ALA A 222 -21.29 -15.53 6.22
N PRO A 223 -22.55 -15.45 5.73
CA PRO A 223 -23.36 -16.64 5.44
C PRO A 223 -22.72 -17.60 4.45
N THR A 224 -21.97 -17.07 3.49
CA THR A 224 -21.19 -17.84 2.52
C THR A 224 -19.80 -17.25 2.38
N ARG A 225 -18.88 -18.06 1.85
CA ARG A 225 -17.52 -17.65 1.55
C ARG A 225 -17.48 -16.51 0.54
N GLU A 226 -18.26 -16.64 -0.53
CA GLU A 226 -18.36 -15.66 -1.61
C GLU A 226 -18.86 -14.32 -1.07
N ALA A 227 -19.91 -14.34 -0.23
CA ALA A 227 -20.43 -13.14 0.42
C ALA A 227 -19.39 -12.49 1.32
N CYS A 228 -18.53 -13.28 1.97
CA CYS A 228 -17.44 -12.68 2.74
C CYS A 228 -16.39 -12.03 1.87
N ILE A 229 -15.91 -12.72 0.83
CA ILE A 229 -14.90 -12.15 -0.07
C ILE A 229 -15.44 -10.85 -0.68
N ASP A 230 -16.69 -10.85 -1.14
CA ASP A 230 -17.36 -9.65 -1.66
C ASP A 230 -17.44 -8.55 -0.59
N ALA A 231 -17.88 -8.86 0.63
CA ALA A 231 -17.99 -7.89 1.71
C ALA A 231 -16.62 -7.32 2.15
N VAL A 232 -15.57 -8.13 2.24
CA VAL A 232 -14.22 -7.61 2.54
C VAL A 232 -13.73 -6.69 1.42
N LEU A 233 -13.92 -7.08 0.16
CA LEU A 233 -13.42 -6.31 -0.98
C LEU A 233 -14.22 -5.03 -1.26
N SER A 234 -15.51 -5.02 -0.93
CA SER A 234 -16.42 -3.89 -1.17
C SER A 234 -16.65 -3.01 0.08
N GLY A 235 -16.11 -3.38 1.24
CA GLY A 235 -16.43 -2.75 2.53
C GLY A 235 -17.85 -3.05 3.03
N GLY A 236 -18.44 -4.16 2.57
CA GLY A 236 -19.73 -4.67 3.03
C GLY A 236 -19.71 -5.10 4.50
N ALA A 237 -20.91 -5.20 5.09
CA ALA A 237 -21.05 -5.57 6.49
C ALA A 237 -20.72 -7.05 6.73
N LEU A 238 -19.83 -7.31 7.69
CA LEU A 238 -19.49 -8.65 8.18
C LEU A 238 -19.90 -8.78 9.64
N THR A 239 -20.27 -10.00 10.05
CA THR A 239 -20.52 -10.27 11.46
C THR A 239 -19.18 -10.42 12.16
N ALA A 240 -18.87 -9.49 13.07
CA ALA A 240 -17.63 -9.46 13.82
C ALA A 240 -17.83 -9.99 15.25
N ARG A 241 -17.02 -10.99 15.63
CA ARG A 241 -16.93 -11.51 16.99
C ARG A 241 -15.58 -11.16 17.58
N ARG A 242 -15.55 -10.45 18.71
CA ARG A 242 -14.29 -10.14 19.41
C ARG A 242 -13.64 -11.42 19.95
N LEU A 243 -12.33 -11.54 19.74
CA LEU A 243 -11.50 -12.63 20.29
C LEU A 243 -10.65 -12.10 21.45
N PRO A 244 -10.62 -12.80 22.61
CA PRO A 244 -9.81 -12.40 23.75
C PRO A 244 -8.32 -12.75 23.51
N LEU A 245 -7.41 -11.78 23.69
CA LEU A 245 -5.95 -11.90 23.43
C LEU A 245 -5.11 -12.09 24.71
N ASP A 246 -5.76 -12.25 25.85
CA ASP A 246 -5.16 -12.45 27.16
C ASP A 246 -4.63 -13.87 27.39
N GLU A 247 -5.16 -14.85 26.65
CA GLU A 247 -4.71 -16.24 26.72
C GLU A 247 -3.49 -16.51 25.81
N PRO A 248 -2.54 -17.39 26.20
CA PRO A 248 -1.40 -17.75 25.36
C PRO A 248 -1.78 -18.59 24.14
N VAL A 249 -2.89 -19.34 24.24
CA VAL A 249 -3.49 -20.12 23.16
C VAL A 249 -4.92 -19.63 22.97
N LEU A 250 -5.21 -19.14 21.77
CA LEU A 250 -6.52 -18.64 21.40
C LEU A 250 -7.24 -19.69 20.56
N GLU A 251 -8.28 -20.28 21.14
CA GLU A 251 -9.22 -21.13 20.43
C GLU A 251 -10.16 -20.24 19.59
N ILE A 252 -10.03 -20.34 18.26
CA ILE A 252 -10.84 -19.61 17.29
C ILE A 252 -11.84 -20.61 16.71
N PRO A 253 -13.15 -20.45 16.95
CA PRO A 253 -14.15 -21.33 16.36
C PRO A 253 -14.15 -21.20 14.84
N ALA A 254 -13.51 -22.11 14.11
CA ALA A 254 -13.46 -22.05 12.66
C ALA A 254 -14.64 -22.81 12.06
N THR A 255 -15.59 -22.03 11.56
CA THR A 255 -16.72 -22.54 10.78
C THR A 255 -16.48 -22.28 9.29
N PRO A 256 -17.22 -22.94 8.38
CA PRO A 256 -17.21 -22.58 6.95
C PRO A 256 -17.54 -21.10 6.68
N ALA A 257 -18.22 -20.43 7.63
CA ALA A 257 -18.52 -19.01 7.59
C ALA A 257 -17.36 -18.11 8.02
N THR A 258 -16.30 -18.65 8.62
CA THR A 258 -15.12 -17.89 9.07
C THR A 258 -14.23 -17.56 7.89
N CYS A 259 -14.05 -16.27 7.64
CA CYS A 259 -13.43 -15.84 6.39
C CYS A 259 -12.35 -14.78 6.55
N ALA A 260 -12.28 -14.09 7.69
CA ALA A 260 -11.16 -13.20 7.98
C ALA A 260 -10.91 -13.02 9.48
N LEU A 261 -9.71 -12.56 9.81
CA LEU A 261 -9.38 -11.97 11.11
C LEU A 261 -9.10 -10.48 10.93
N ARG A 262 -9.70 -9.64 11.76
CA ARG A 262 -9.46 -8.20 11.77
C ARG A 262 -8.73 -7.77 13.02
N PHE A 263 -7.71 -6.96 12.84
CA PHE A 263 -6.83 -6.41 13.87
C PHE A 263 -7.06 -4.90 13.92
N VAL A 264 -7.54 -4.39 15.06
CA VAL A 264 -7.87 -2.97 15.24
C VAL A 264 -7.01 -2.44 16.39
N THR A 265 -6.19 -1.42 16.13
CA THR A 265 -5.43 -0.76 17.21
C THR A 265 -6.35 0.11 18.07
N LEU A 266 -6.16 0.05 19.38
CA LEU A 266 -6.96 0.81 20.37
C LEU A 266 -6.22 2.02 20.94
N GLY A 267 -4.94 2.23 20.58
CA GLY A 267 -4.10 3.29 21.11
C GLY A 267 -3.23 3.99 20.06
N ALA A 268 -2.53 5.04 20.49
CA ALA A 268 -1.68 5.86 19.63
C ALA A 268 -0.42 5.13 19.11
N THR A 269 0.04 4.12 19.86
CA THR A 269 1.24 3.36 19.51
C THR A 269 0.93 2.34 18.42
N PRO A 270 1.66 2.33 17.30
CA PRO A 270 1.52 1.30 16.28
C PRO A 270 1.80 -0.10 16.84
N VAL A 271 1.04 -1.08 16.35
CA VAL A 271 1.20 -2.49 16.73
C VAL A 271 1.61 -3.30 15.51
N THR A 272 2.71 -4.04 15.60
CA THR A 272 3.11 -5.02 14.61
C THR A 272 2.38 -6.34 14.83
N VAL A 273 1.88 -6.92 13.75
CA VAL A 273 1.19 -8.21 13.72
C VAL A 273 1.94 -9.12 12.75
N ARG A 274 2.41 -10.28 13.21
CA ARG A 274 3.14 -11.25 12.40
C ARG A 274 2.58 -12.65 12.60
N PHE A 275 2.32 -13.35 11.51
CA PHE A 275 1.96 -14.76 11.51
C PHE A 275 3.15 -15.63 11.10
N ASP A 276 3.20 -16.86 11.60
CA ASP A 276 4.06 -17.88 11.00
C ASP A 276 3.53 -18.35 9.64
N ASP A 277 4.35 -19.11 8.92
CA ASP A 277 4.11 -19.59 7.55
C ASP A 277 2.99 -20.64 7.41
N ARG A 278 2.42 -21.13 8.52
CA ARG A 278 1.47 -22.26 8.51
C ARG A 278 0.09 -21.93 7.93
N LEU A 279 -0.21 -20.64 7.74
CA LEU A 279 -1.44 -20.20 7.11
C LEU A 279 -1.28 -19.84 5.63
N GLN A 280 -0.08 -19.90 5.05
CA GLN A 280 0.19 -19.32 3.73
C GLN A 280 -0.71 -19.85 2.61
N ASP A 281 -1.02 -21.15 2.61
CA ASP A 281 -1.92 -21.80 1.64
C ASP A 281 -3.42 -21.55 1.93
N THR A 282 -3.76 -21.07 3.13
CA THR A 282 -5.13 -20.69 3.50
C THR A 282 -5.44 -19.23 3.28
N LEU A 283 -4.44 -18.41 2.97
CA LEU A 283 -4.59 -16.96 2.87
C LEU A 283 -4.71 -16.52 1.42
N ILE A 284 -5.36 -15.38 1.20
CA ILE A 284 -5.28 -14.71 -0.10
C ILE A 284 -3.87 -14.14 -0.18
N ALA A 285 -3.03 -14.69 -1.08
CA ALA A 285 -1.60 -14.41 -1.17
C ALA A 285 -1.23 -12.91 -1.29
N ALA A 286 -2.16 -12.09 -1.78
CA ALA A 286 -1.99 -10.66 -1.81
C ALA A 286 -2.06 -10.06 -0.38
N ASP A 287 -3.02 -10.46 0.43
CA ASP A 287 -3.38 -9.76 1.66
C ASP A 287 -2.49 -10.10 2.85
N ALA A 288 -1.66 -11.15 2.76
CA ALA A 288 -0.89 -11.65 3.88
C ALA A 288 0.60 -11.82 3.53
N PRO A 289 1.48 -10.92 3.97
CA PRO A 289 2.91 -11.17 3.94
C PRO A 289 3.26 -12.13 5.09
N VAL A 290 2.86 -13.39 4.94
CA VAL A 290 3.11 -14.44 5.95
C VAL A 290 4.61 -14.55 6.21
N GLY A 291 5.01 -14.60 7.49
CA GLY A 291 6.41 -14.51 7.90
C GLY A 291 6.99 -13.10 8.00
N ARG A 292 6.29 -12.05 7.52
CA ARG A 292 6.67 -10.64 7.75
C ARG A 292 5.73 -9.97 8.75
N ALA A 293 6.25 -8.98 9.47
CA ALA A 293 5.45 -8.17 10.38
C ALA A 293 4.69 -7.10 9.60
N ILE A 294 3.42 -6.90 9.95
CA ILE A 294 2.55 -5.84 9.44
C ILE A 294 2.35 -4.81 10.53
N THR A 295 2.68 -3.56 10.29
CA THR A 295 2.44 -2.48 11.24
C THR A 295 1.02 -1.95 11.05
N VAL A 296 0.19 -2.07 12.08
CA VAL A 296 -1.14 -1.45 12.15
C VAL A 296 -0.98 -0.14 12.93
N VAL A 297 -1.29 0.98 12.29
CA VAL A 297 -1.16 2.33 12.88
C VAL A 297 -2.44 2.75 13.60
N ASN A 298 -2.36 3.76 14.45
CA ASN A 298 -3.50 4.24 15.23
C ASN A 298 -4.73 4.56 14.36
N GLY A 299 -5.91 4.13 14.81
CA GLY A 299 -7.18 4.33 14.10
C GLY A 299 -7.35 3.49 12.83
N SER A 300 -6.33 2.71 12.45
CA SER A 300 -6.40 1.79 11.31
C SER A 300 -6.78 0.38 11.76
N HIS A 301 -7.08 -0.44 10.77
CA HIS A 301 -7.23 -1.86 10.99
C HIS A 301 -6.53 -2.63 9.87
N TYR A 302 -6.21 -3.88 10.15
CA TYR A 302 -5.69 -4.82 9.18
C TYR A 302 -6.58 -6.05 9.14
N THR A 303 -7.01 -6.45 7.95
CA THR A 303 -7.88 -7.61 7.74
C THR A 303 -7.13 -8.70 7.01
N LEU A 304 -6.94 -9.84 7.68
CA LEU A 304 -6.35 -11.06 7.15
C LEU A 304 -7.47 -11.94 6.57
N VAL A 305 -7.51 -12.09 5.24
CA VAL A 305 -8.59 -12.84 4.55
C VAL A 305 -8.16 -14.26 4.21
N PHE A 306 -9.01 -15.22 4.54
CA PHE A 306 -8.79 -16.63 4.25
C PHE A 306 -9.33 -17.03 2.87
N ARG A 307 -8.49 -17.65 2.04
CA ARG A 307 -8.78 -18.36 0.78
C ARG A 307 -9.27 -19.81 0.96
N ALA A 308 -9.02 -20.43 2.10
CA ALA A 308 -9.58 -21.73 2.48
C ALA A 308 -10.07 -21.67 3.94
N SER A 309 -10.97 -22.57 4.36
CA SER A 309 -11.33 -22.68 5.78
C SER A 309 -10.05 -22.93 6.59
N PRO A 310 -9.75 -22.14 7.65
CA PRO A 310 -8.59 -22.38 8.49
C PRO A 310 -8.84 -23.51 9.52
N ALA A 311 -10.01 -24.16 9.50
CA ALA A 311 -10.41 -25.15 10.49
C ALA A 311 -9.39 -26.29 10.66
N GLY A 312 -9.16 -26.68 11.91
CA GLY A 312 -8.20 -27.71 12.31
C GLY A 312 -6.73 -27.28 12.21
N ARG A 313 -6.41 -26.02 11.88
CA ARG A 313 -5.04 -25.52 11.78
C ARG A 313 -4.58 -24.81 13.05
N THR A 314 -3.27 -24.70 13.19
CA THR A 314 -2.63 -23.88 14.23
C THR A 314 -1.56 -22.99 13.62
N THR A 315 -1.43 -21.76 14.14
CA THR A 315 -0.42 -20.79 13.69
C THR A 315 0.06 -19.96 14.88
N GLY A 316 1.33 -19.55 14.84
CA GLY A 316 1.88 -18.56 15.75
C GLY A 316 1.50 -17.14 15.33
N LEU A 317 0.99 -16.37 16.27
CA LEU A 317 0.78 -14.93 16.17
C LEU A 317 1.82 -14.23 17.06
N THR A 318 2.56 -13.28 16.49
CA THR A 318 3.45 -12.37 17.24
C THR A 318 2.90 -10.96 17.15
N LEU A 319 2.66 -10.34 18.29
CA LEU A 319 2.28 -8.94 18.43
C LEU A 319 3.49 -8.16 18.94
N GLY A 320 3.75 -6.97 18.42
CA GLY A 320 4.82 -6.12 18.93
C GLY A 320 4.44 -4.65 18.99
N ALA A 321 4.93 -3.92 20.00
CA ALA A 321 4.80 -2.47 20.08
C ALA A 321 5.87 -1.92 21.03
N GLY A 322 6.45 -0.76 20.70
CA GLY A 322 7.44 -0.10 21.56
C GLY A 322 8.63 -0.97 21.97
N GLY A 323 9.11 -1.83 21.07
CA GLY A 323 10.24 -2.75 21.32
C GLY A 323 9.90 -3.99 22.14
N ARG A 324 8.63 -4.18 22.53
CA ARG A 324 8.13 -5.39 23.19
C ARG A 324 7.50 -6.32 22.16
N GLU A 325 7.64 -7.63 22.37
CA GLU A 325 6.95 -8.66 21.59
C GLU A 325 6.21 -9.63 22.51
N GLU A 326 5.01 -10.04 22.10
CA GLU A 326 4.18 -11.07 22.73
C GLU A 326 3.80 -12.12 21.70
N ARG A 327 4.09 -13.39 22.01
CA ARG A 327 3.71 -14.52 21.16
C ARG A 327 2.44 -15.17 21.68
N ARG A 328 1.65 -15.67 20.73
CA ARG A 328 0.39 -16.37 20.92
C ARG A 328 0.28 -17.51 19.92
N THR A 329 -0.48 -18.53 20.28
CA THR A 329 -0.88 -19.59 19.34
C THR A 329 -2.35 -19.40 19.01
N LEU A 330 -2.70 -19.37 17.73
CA LEU A 330 -4.09 -19.44 17.29
C LEU A 330 -4.39 -20.88 16.90
N ALA A 331 -5.37 -21.49 17.56
CA ALA A 331 -5.87 -22.81 17.25
C ALA A 331 -7.27 -22.65 16.63
N PHE A 332 -7.39 -22.99 15.36
CA PHE A 332 -8.66 -22.95 14.65
C PHE A 332 -9.38 -24.27 14.91
N GLY A 333 -10.53 -24.21 15.59
CA GLY A 333 -11.32 -25.38 15.94
C GLY A 333 -11.59 -26.28 14.72
N ALA A 334 -11.73 -27.58 14.97
CA ALA A 334 -12.15 -28.50 13.91
C ALA A 334 -13.58 -28.15 13.45
N GLU A 335 -13.88 -28.38 12.18
CA GLU A 335 -15.27 -28.32 11.71
C GLU A 335 -16.07 -29.41 12.43
N ASP A 336 -17.03 -29.00 13.26
CA ASP A 336 -18.07 -29.89 13.76
C ASP A 336 -18.82 -30.43 12.53
N ARG A 337 -18.54 -31.70 12.18
CA ARG A 337 -19.15 -32.40 11.05
C ARG A 337 -20.60 -32.76 11.31
#